data_AF-A0A3Q2VY41-F1
#
_entry.id   AF-A0A3Q2VY41-F1
#
_cell.length_a   1.000
_cell.length_b   1.000
_cell.length_c   1.000
_cell.angle_alpha   90.00
_cell.angle_beta   90.00
_cell.angle_gamma   90.00
#
_symmetry.space_group_name_H-M   'P 1'
#
loop_
_entity.id
_entity.type
_entity.pdbx_description
1 polymer ?
#
loop_
_entity_poly.entity_id
_entity_poly.type
_entity_poly.pdbx_seq_one_letter_code
_entity_poly.pdbx_strand_id
1 'polypeptide(L)'
;MNVCDNLGDHLVGNVYVKFRKEEDAEKAVIDLNNRWFNGQPIHAELSPVTDFREACCRQYEIGECTRGGFCNFMHLKPISRELRRELYGRRRKRYKLCMSEEGDMCSSDHRTVFHFGSVHFERSLAQ
;
A
#
# COMPACT_ATOMS: atom_id res chain seq x y z
N MET A 1 -2.64 2.23 3.62
CA MET A 1 -1.53 1.39 3.16
C MET A 1 -2.08 -0.01 3.09
N ASN A 2 -1.82 -0.69 1.99
CA ASN A 2 -2.28 -2.04 1.71
C ASN A 2 -1.06 -2.87 1.28
N VAL A 3 -1.00 -4.13 1.70
CA VAL A 3 0.08 -5.06 1.35
C VAL A 3 -0.55 -6.24 0.62
N CYS A 4 0.00 -6.61 -0.52
CA CYS A 4 -0.47 -7.74 -1.29
C CYS A 4 0.14 -9.06 -0.82
N ASP A 5 -0.71 -10.06 -0.67
CA ASP A 5 -0.42 -11.47 -0.39
C ASP A 5 -0.72 -12.34 -1.64
N ASN A 6 -0.66 -11.72 -2.82
CA ASN A 6 -0.80 -12.42 -4.10
C ASN A 6 0.31 -13.47 -4.25
N LEU A 7 0.01 -14.56 -4.94
CA LEU A 7 0.98 -15.61 -5.24
C LEU A 7 1.70 -15.41 -6.58
N GLY A 8 1.15 -14.57 -7.47
CA GLY A 8 1.71 -14.31 -8.80
C GLY A 8 2.77 -13.22 -8.76
N ASP A 9 3.83 -13.38 -9.56
CA ASP A 9 5.01 -12.51 -9.57
C ASP A 9 4.71 -11.03 -9.87
N HIS A 10 3.61 -10.75 -10.56
CA HIS A 10 3.16 -9.40 -10.89
C HIS A 10 2.53 -8.64 -9.72
N LEU A 11 2.09 -9.34 -8.66
CA LEU A 11 1.42 -8.73 -7.51
C LEU A 11 1.99 -9.15 -6.15
N VAL A 12 2.82 -10.18 -6.10
CA VAL A 12 3.38 -10.73 -4.86
C VAL A 12 4.26 -9.71 -4.15
N GLY A 13 3.97 -9.45 -2.87
CA GLY A 13 4.78 -8.54 -2.05
C GLY A 13 4.59 -7.05 -2.37
N ASN A 14 3.75 -6.70 -3.35
CA ASN A 14 3.46 -5.33 -3.71
C ASN A 14 2.87 -4.55 -2.53
N VAL A 15 3.41 -3.37 -2.25
CA VAL A 15 2.89 -2.49 -1.20
C VAL A 15 2.33 -1.22 -1.83
N TYR A 16 1.10 -0.88 -1.44
CA TYR A 16 0.36 0.26 -1.95
C TYR A 16 0.11 1.33 -0.88
N VAL A 17 0.53 2.57 -1.14
CA VAL A 17 0.32 3.72 -0.25
C VAL A 17 -0.37 4.86 -0.98
N LYS A 18 -1.56 5.24 -0.51
CA LYS A 18 -2.34 6.36 -1.05
C LYS A 18 -2.07 7.64 -0.26
N PHE A 19 -1.60 8.66 -0.95
CA PHE A 19 -1.39 10.00 -0.38
C PHE A 19 -2.61 10.89 -0.59
N ARG A 20 -2.67 12.02 0.14
CA ARG A 20 -3.72 13.03 -0.05
C ARG A 20 -3.38 14.00 -1.18
N LYS A 21 -2.08 14.29 -1.34
CA LYS A 21 -1.50 15.24 -2.29
C LYS A 21 -0.57 14.48 -3.22
N GLU A 22 -0.54 14.86 -4.50
CA GLU A 22 0.33 14.22 -5.51
C GLU A 22 1.80 14.62 -5.33
N GLU A 23 2.08 15.78 -4.76
CA GLU A 23 3.44 16.26 -4.55
C GLU A 23 4.14 15.48 -3.42
N ASP A 24 3.41 15.12 -2.37
CA ASP A 24 3.92 14.25 -1.28
C ASP A 24 4.25 12.85 -1.80
N ALA A 25 3.45 12.46 -2.78
CA ALA A 25 3.47 11.21 -3.52
C ALA A 25 4.80 11.11 -4.30
N GLU A 26 5.07 12.09 -5.17
CA GLU A 26 6.32 12.17 -5.94
C GLU A 26 7.57 12.27 -5.05
N LYS A 27 7.52 13.08 -4.00
CA LYS A 27 8.61 13.20 -3.02
C LYS A 27 8.93 11.85 -2.39
N ALA A 28 7.91 11.07 -2.04
CA ALA A 28 8.11 9.75 -1.45
C ALA A 28 8.83 8.81 -2.43
N VAL A 29 8.47 8.80 -3.71
CA VAL A 29 9.18 7.99 -4.73
C VAL A 29 10.65 8.34 -4.84
N ILE A 30 10.94 9.64 -4.91
CA ILE A 30 12.32 10.11 -5.03
C ILE A 30 13.13 9.71 -3.79
N ASP A 31 12.57 9.89 -2.59
CA ASP A 31 13.25 9.49 -1.34
C ASP A 31 13.45 7.97 -1.26
N LEU A 32 12.41 7.20 -1.57
CA LEU A 32 12.41 5.75 -1.38
C LEU A 32 13.33 5.03 -2.36
N ASN A 33 13.44 5.46 -3.61
CA ASN A 33 14.35 4.86 -4.57
C ASN A 33 15.84 5.06 -4.23
N ASN A 34 16.15 5.92 -3.26
CA ASN A 34 17.51 6.12 -2.74
C ASN A 34 17.78 5.34 -1.44
N ARG A 35 16.87 4.43 -1.05
CA ARG A 35 16.90 3.73 0.24
C ARG A 35 16.94 2.22 0.07
N TRP A 36 17.37 1.58 1.15
CA TRP A 36 17.51 0.13 1.26
C TRP A 36 16.63 -0.39 2.39
N PHE A 37 16.10 -1.59 2.20
CA PHE A 37 15.31 -2.30 3.20
C PHE A 37 15.71 -3.78 3.17
N ASN A 38 16.03 -4.33 4.35
CA ASN A 38 16.42 -5.74 4.51
C ASN A 38 17.53 -6.20 3.53
N GLY A 39 18.53 -5.35 3.30
CA GLY A 39 19.65 -5.66 2.39
C GLY A 39 19.33 -5.55 0.90
N GLN A 40 18.12 -5.13 0.52
CA GLN A 40 17.73 -4.91 -0.88
C GLN A 40 17.39 -3.43 -1.14
N PRO A 41 17.67 -2.92 -2.36
CA PRO A 41 17.23 -1.60 -2.75
C PRO A 41 15.70 -1.56 -2.84
N ILE A 42 15.13 -0.44 -2.41
CA ILE A 42 13.69 -0.22 -2.50
C ILE A 42 13.36 0.29 -3.91
N HIS A 43 12.40 -0.33 -4.59
CA HIS A 43 11.86 0.18 -5.84
C HIS A 43 10.49 0.82 -5.60
N ALA A 44 10.30 2.09 -5.94
CA ALA A 44 9.05 2.80 -5.78
C ALA A 44 8.63 3.52 -7.07
N GLU A 45 7.37 3.39 -7.46
CA GLU A 45 6.81 4.04 -8.65
C GLU A 45 5.39 4.57 -8.41
N LEU A 46 5.01 5.61 -9.16
CA LEU A 46 3.64 6.13 -9.22
C LEU A 46 2.73 5.05 -9.85
N SER A 47 1.63 4.73 -9.18
CA SER A 47 0.65 3.75 -9.64
C SER A 47 -0.63 4.45 -10.12
N PRO A 48 -1.22 4.01 -11.25
CA PRO A 48 -2.48 4.55 -11.76
C PRO A 48 -3.70 4.09 -10.94
N VAL A 49 -3.51 3.24 -9.92
CA VAL A 49 -4.61 2.72 -9.09
C VAL A 49 -5.20 3.85 -8.24
N THR A 50 -6.44 4.24 -8.53
CA THR A 50 -7.14 5.31 -7.82
C THR A 50 -8.09 4.79 -6.73
N ASP A 51 -8.79 3.67 -6.97
CA ASP A 51 -9.68 3.02 -5.99
C ASP A 51 -9.24 1.58 -5.70
N PHE A 52 -8.83 1.34 -4.45
CA PHE A 52 -8.50 0.00 -4.00
C PHE A 52 -9.69 -0.95 -4.00
N ARG A 53 -10.91 -0.46 -3.77
CA ARG A 53 -12.10 -1.33 -3.71
C ARG A 53 -12.35 -2.02 -5.04
N GLU A 54 -12.09 -1.33 -6.14
CA GLU A 54 -12.22 -1.87 -7.50
C GLU A 54 -11.01 -2.73 -7.89
N ALA A 55 -9.82 -2.41 -7.36
CA ALA A 55 -8.60 -3.19 -7.62
C ALA A 55 -8.49 -4.48 -6.79
N CYS A 56 -9.24 -4.61 -5.69
CA CYS A 56 -9.18 -5.76 -4.79
C CYS A 56 -10.01 -6.96 -5.27
N CYS A 57 -9.51 -8.17 -4.99
CA CYS A 57 -10.24 -9.40 -5.30
C CYS A 57 -11.30 -9.67 -4.24
N ARG A 58 -12.58 -9.45 -4.58
CA ARG A 58 -13.71 -9.73 -3.66
C ARG A 58 -13.83 -11.21 -3.29
N GLN A 59 -13.49 -12.13 -4.20
CA GLN A 59 -13.50 -13.57 -3.91
C GLN A 59 -12.41 -13.95 -2.90
N TYR A 60 -11.26 -13.27 -2.91
CA TYR A 60 -10.20 -13.54 -1.94
C TYR A 60 -10.57 -13.01 -0.56
N GLU A 61 -11.26 -11.88 -0.47
CA GLU A 61 -11.76 -11.31 0.80
C GLU A 61 -12.64 -12.30 1.58
N ILE A 62 -13.41 -13.15 0.88
CA ILE A 62 -14.25 -14.19 1.47
C ILE A 62 -13.59 -15.58 1.47
N GLY A 63 -12.35 -15.71 1.00
CA GLY A 63 -11.60 -16.98 1.00
C GLY A 63 -11.91 -17.95 -0.14
N GLU A 64 -12.60 -17.50 -1.19
CA GLU A 64 -13.08 -18.34 -2.30
C GLU A 64 -12.30 -18.15 -3.62
N CYS A 65 -11.25 -17.31 -3.63
CA CYS A 65 -10.48 -17.09 -4.86
C CYS A 65 -9.62 -18.32 -5.19
N THR A 66 -9.98 -19.02 -6.26
CA THR A 66 -9.29 -20.23 -6.75
C THR A 66 -8.28 -19.95 -7.87
N ARG A 67 -8.12 -18.69 -8.28
CA ARG A 67 -7.23 -18.31 -9.40
C ARG A 67 -5.74 -18.44 -9.08
N GLY A 68 -5.37 -18.57 -7.80
CA GLY A 68 -3.99 -18.73 -7.35
C GLY A 68 -3.08 -17.61 -7.88
N GLY A 69 -1.93 -17.99 -8.44
CA GLY A 69 -0.96 -17.05 -9.03
C GLY A 69 -1.45 -16.32 -10.29
N PHE A 70 -2.59 -16.71 -10.86
CA PHE A 70 -3.15 -16.08 -12.06
C PHE A 70 -4.18 -14.99 -11.75
N CYS A 71 -4.40 -14.65 -10.48
CA CYS A 71 -5.31 -13.57 -10.12
C CYS A 71 -4.67 -12.20 -10.42
N ASN A 72 -5.38 -11.38 -11.20
CA ASN A 72 -4.95 -10.02 -11.55
C ASN A 72 -5.49 -8.95 -10.60
N PHE A 73 -6.23 -9.35 -9.56
CA PHE A 73 -6.76 -8.44 -8.54
C PHE A 73 -5.93 -8.55 -7.27
N MET A 74 -5.86 -7.45 -6.51
CA MET A 74 -5.07 -7.39 -5.27
C MET A 74 -5.66 -8.31 -4.21
N HIS A 75 -4.85 -9.24 -3.71
CA HIS A 75 -5.16 -10.07 -2.56
C HIS A 75 -4.54 -9.38 -1.34
N LEU A 76 -5.36 -8.73 -0.51
CA LEU A 76 -4.81 -7.94 0.59
C LEU A 76 -4.53 -8.80 1.82
N LYS A 77 -3.32 -8.66 2.36
CA LYS A 77 -2.96 -9.26 3.65
C LYS A 77 -3.75 -8.59 4.78
N PRO A 78 -4.56 -9.32 5.56
CA PRO A 78 -5.28 -8.74 6.68
C PRO A 78 -4.28 -8.31 7.77
N ILE A 79 -4.36 -7.05 8.18
CA ILE A 79 -3.60 -6.53 9.33
C ILE A 79 -4.36 -6.79 10.62
N SER A 80 -3.66 -7.20 11.69
CA SER A 80 -4.28 -7.40 13.00
C SER A 80 -4.90 -6.10 13.52
N ARG A 81 -5.98 -6.21 14.31
CA ARG A 81 -6.67 -5.04 14.88
C ARG A 81 -5.74 -4.19 15.76
N GLU A 82 -4.80 -4.84 16.44
CA GLU A 82 -3.80 -4.22 17.29
C GLU A 82 -2.79 -3.41 16.48
N LEU A 83 -2.19 -4.02 15.45
CA LEU A 83 -1.27 -3.35 14.54
C LEU A 83 -1.96 -2.16 13.84
N ARG A 84 -3.22 -2.35 13.41
CA ARG A 84 -4.02 -1.27 12.83
C ARG A 84 -4.19 -0.10 13.81
N ARG A 85 -4.41 -0.39 15.11
CA ARG A 85 -4.54 0.62 16.17
C ARG A 85 -3.21 1.32 16.43
N GLU A 86 -2.09 0.61 16.41
CA GLU A 86 -0.77 1.21 16.57
C GLU A 86 -0.43 2.16 15.41
N LEU A 87 -0.58 1.68 14.17
CA LEU A 87 -0.24 2.43 12.96
C LEU A 87 -1.15 3.65 12.73
N TYR A 88 -2.44 3.54 13.01
CA TYR A 88 -3.43 4.57 12.67
C TYR A 88 -4.13 5.22 13.88
N GLY A 89 -4.13 4.59 15.05
CA GLY A 89 -4.79 5.12 16.25
C GLY A 89 -4.14 6.41 16.77
N ARG A 90 -2.81 6.54 16.65
CA ARG A 90 -2.07 7.77 16.97
C ARG A 90 -2.21 8.85 15.88
N ARG A 91 -2.34 8.44 14.62
CA ARG A 91 -2.43 9.34 13.46
C ARG A 91 -3.70 10.20 13.50
N ARG A 92 -4.81 9.65 14.00
CA ARG A 92 -6.10 10.37 14.12
C ARG A 92 -6.06 11.56 15.09
N LYS A 93 -5.24 11.51 16.15
CA LYS A 93 -5.03 12.64 17.08
C LYS A 93 -4.21 13.76 16.43
N ARG A 94 -3.14 13.40 15.71
CA ARG A 94 -2.26 14.37 15.03
C ARG A 94 -2.95 15.06 13.86
N TYR A 95 -3.78 14.33 13.11
CA TYR A 95 -4.57 14.88 12.02
C TYR A 95 -5.63 15.88 12.52
N LYS A 96 -6.24 15.62 13.69
CA LYS A 96 -7.18 16.59 14.31
C LYS A 96 -6.49 17.88 14.76
N LEU A 97 -5.22 17.83 15.17
CA LEU A 97 -4.44 19.01 15.57
C LEU A 97 -3.98 19.86 14.38
N CYS A 98 -3.78 19.27 13.19
CA CYS A 98 -3.43 20.05 11.99
C CYS A 98 -4.65 20.58 11.23
N MET A 99 -5.84 19.99 11.42
CA MET A 99 -7.08 20.46 10.78
C MET A 99 -7.66 21.75 11.39
N SER A 100 -7.12 22.24 12.51
CA SER A 100 -7.56 23.50 13.10
C SER A 100 -6.94 24.74 12.45
N GLU A 101 -5.99 24.60 11.52
CA GLU A 101 -5.33 25.77 10.89
C GLU A 101 -5.57 25.91 9.37
N GLU A 102 -5.90 24.87 8.61
CA GLU A 102 -6.08 25.00 7.15
C GLU A 102 -7.25 24.13 6.65
N GLY A 103 -8.37 24.81 6.36
CA GLY A 103 -9.61 24.24 5.84
C GLY A 103 -9.59 24.10 4.33
N ASP A 104 -8.93 23.08 3.79
CA ASP A 104 -9.05 22.75 2.36
C ASP A 104 -9.79 21.44 2.14
N MET A 105 -11.01 21.55 1.63
CA MET A 105 -11.81 20.45 1.12
C MET A 105 -11.43 20.26 -0.36
N CYS A 106 -10.43 19.42 -0.65
CA CYS A 106 -10.02 19.15 -2.04
C CYS A 106 -10.66 17.88 -2.59
N SER A 107 -11.19 18.04 -3.80
CA SER A 107 -12.05 17.17 -4.61
C SER A 107 -11.47 15.77 -4.90
N SER A 108 -12.35 14.86 -5.33
CA SER A 108 -12.27 13.41 -5.11
C SER A 108 -11.39 12.59 -6.05
N ASP A 109 -10.78 13.12 -7.12
CA ASP A 109 -10.49 12.24 -8.27
C ASP A 109 -9.04 11.97 -8.66
N HIS A 110 -8.04 12.52 -7.98
CA HIS A 110 -6.65 12.14 -8.26
C HIS A 110 -5.88 11.93 -6.96
N ARG A 111 -5.60 10.66 -6.64
CA ARG A 111 -4.86 10.29 -5.42
C ARG A 111 -3.90 9.18 -5.76
N THR A 112 -2.69 9.59 -6.12
CA THR A 112 -1.62 8.71 -6.53
C THR A 112 -1.30 7.70 -5.43
N VAL A 113 -1.33 6.44 -5.84
CA VAL A 113 -0.89 5.33 -5.03
C VAL A 113 0.52 5.01 -5.46
N PHE A 114 1.42 4.66 -4.53
CA PHE A 114 2.74 4.13 -4.92
C PHE A 114 2.74 2.65 -4.81
N HIS A 115 3.36 2.03 -5.79
CA HIS A 115 3.70 0.63 -5.75
C HIS A 115 5.17 0.49 -5.37
N PHE A 116 5.46 -0.35 -4.37
CA PHE A 116 6.82 -0.84 -4.17
C PHE A 116 7.03 -2.09 -5.01
N GLY A 117 7.79 -1.97 -6.11
CA GLY A 117 8.24 -3.12 -6.89
C GLY A 117 8.81 -4.18 -5.96
N SER A 118 8.30 -5.40 -6.09
CA SER A 118 8.57 -6.59 -5.29
C SER A 118 9.78 -6.44 -4.36
N VAL A 119 9.52 -6.11 -3.08
CA VAL A 119 10.47 -6.50 -2.04
C VAL A 119 10.49 -8.01 -2.09
N HIS A 120 11.42 -8.58 -2.86
CA HIS A 120 11.74 -10.00 -2.82
C HIS A 120 12.29 -10.25 -1.42
N PHE A 121 11.39 -10.42 -0.47
CA PHE A 121 11.68 -11.08 0.78
C PHE A 121 12.06 -12.50 0.35
N GLU A 122 13.33 -12.71 0.04
CA GLU A 122 13.87 -14.05 -0.08
C GLU A 122 13.34 -14.79 1.13
N ARG A 123 12.61 -15.87 0.88
CA ARG A 123 12.22 -16.84 1.90
C ARG A 123 13.48 -17.56 2.43
N SER A 124 14.52 -16.82 2.79
CA SER A 124 15.60 -17.33 3.60
C SER A 124 15.14 -17.22 5.05
N LEU A 125 14.99 -18.40 5.68
CA LEU A 125 14.60 -18.63 7.08
C LEU A 125 13.10 -18.82 7.36
N ALA A 126 12.50 -19.82 6.71
CA ALA A 126 11.70 -20.79 7.46
C ALA A 126 12.49 -22.12 7.45
N GLN A 127 13.35 -22.29 8.46
CA GLN A 127 13.80 -23.60 8.92
C GLN A 127 12.79 -24.11 9.93
#